data_AF-A0A2E5C1H5-F1
#
_entry.id   AF-A0A2E5C1H5-F1
#
_cell.length_a   1.000
_cell.length_b   1.000
_cell.length_c   1.000
_cell.angle_alpha   90.00
_cell.angle_beta   90.00
_cell.angle_gamma   90.00
#
_symmetry.space_group_name_H-M   'P 1'
#
loop_
_entity.id
_entity.type
_entity.pdbx_description
1 polymer ?
#
loop_
_entity_poly.entity_id
_entity_poly.type
_entity_poly.pdbx_seq_one_letter_code
_entity_poly.pdbx_strand_id
1 'polypeptide(L)'
;MPLIVENAFLCGSDGLVQSGDQIWFHFQKYPWDLSFQGNNPASGIHRRVIESRIRKGLPNPSNASLLSGTYHSGISPHIYSYYHLLTDLIPHLIDTPRNPVLVPEFMPQSFIEFLKQAQFEVKIIHREIFKVELLYIPEMNLPEWNSEKVKKIQTFFENLVPRDFQISAKKSTPLNRIYISRKLAVRRHLSNEYEIMPLLRKHNFRKVYLEKMTIMEQVELFRRASHVISAHGAGLTNVLFAPKDARILEIRPELSSGQFCFEKLFSLGWPNSEFLVSPVKGKFEIPPEMLNDVLDRWDKEDQ
;
A
#
# COMPACT_ATOMS: atom_id res chain seq x y z
N MET A 1 6.17 16.82 8.67
CA MET A 1 7.64 16.66 8.82
C MET A 1 7.91 15.36 9.56
N PRO A 2 8.95 14.60 9.18
CA PRO A 2 9.29 13.35 9.86
C PRO A 2 9.59 13.62 11.34
N LEU A 3 9.03 12.78 12.22
CA LEU A 3 9.31 12.86 13.64
C LEU A 3 10.62 12.11 13.92
N ILE A 4 11.54 12.76 14.63
CA ILE A 4 12.77 12.15 15.11
C ILE A 4 12.64 12.01 16.63
N VAL A 5 12.84 10.80 17.14
CA VAL A 5 12.79 10.51 18.56
C VAL A 5 14.14 9.99 19.03
N GLU A 6 14.58 10.50 20.18
CA GLU A 6 15.82 10.06 20.82
C GLU A 6 15.55 8.92 21.80
N ASN A 7 16.53 8.03 21.99
CA ASN A 7 16.49 6.93 22.97
C ASN A 7 15.19 6.11 22.91
N ALA A 8 14.71 5.85 21.71
CA ALA A 8 13.42 5.21 21.47
C ALA A 8 13.49 3.70 21.69
N PHE A 9 12.49 3.16 22.38
CA PHE A 9 12.26 1.72 22.48
C PHE A 9 11.29 1.29 21.39
N LEU A 10 11.80 0.53 20.42
CA LEU A 10 11.05 0.00 19.28
C LEU A 10 10.72 -1.49 19.51
N CYS A 11 9.44 -1.86 19.45
CA CYS A 11 9.02 -3.26 19.36
C CYS A 11 9.18 -3.76 17.92
N GLY A 12 10.12 -4.67 17.66
CA GLY A 12 10.32 -5.24 16.32
C GLY A 12 9.17 -6.15 15.85
N SER A 13 8.28 -6.57 16.76
CA SER A 13 7.11 -7.40 16.45
C SER A 13 5.98 -6.67 15.74
N ASP A 14 5.82 -5.37 15.95
CA ASP A 14 4.69 -4.59 15.40
C ASP A 14 4.97 -3.10 15.18
N GLY A 15 6.15 -2.61 15.54
CA GLY A 15 6.56 -1.23 15.30
C GLY A 15 6.01 -0.22 16.30
N LEU A 16 5.52 -0.65 17.48
CA LEU A 16 5.27 0.30 18.57
C LEU A 16 6.59 0.96 18.99
N VAL A 17 6.58 2.29 19.08
CA VAL A 17 7.71 3.09 19.54
C VAL A 17 7.32 3.79 20.84
N GLN A 18 8.21 3.76 21.82
CA GLN A 18 8.09 4.55 23.05
C GLN A 18 9.35 5.40 23.26
N SER A 19 9.20 6.67 23.63
CA SER A 19 10.29 7.52 24.12
C SER A 19 9.78 8.34 25.32
N GLY A 20 10.34 8.09 26.50
CA GLY A 20 9.77 8.58 27.76
C GLY A 20 8.31 8.15 27.93
N ASP A 21 7.43 9.14 28.14
CA ASP A 21 5.99 8.96 28.28
C ASP A 21 5.22 9.02 26.95
N GLN A 22 5.90 9.21 25.82
CA GLN A 22 5.26 9.30 24.51
C GLN A 22 5.34 7.96 23.76
N ILE A 23 4.23 7.60 23.11
CA ILE A 23 4.10 6.39 22.29
C ILE A 23 3.65 6.78 20.89
N TRP A 24 4.16 6.05 19.90
CA TRP A 24 3.67 6.05 18.52
C TRP A 24 3.41 4.62 18.06
N PHE A 25 2.24 4.37 17.47
CA PHE A 25 1.88 3.06 16.94
C PHE A 25 1.27 3.17 15.54
N HIS A 26 1.61 2.18 14.69
CA HIS A 26 1.35 2.24 13.25
C HIS A 26 1.95 3.54 12.67
N PHE A 27 3.28 3.65 12.81
CA PHE A 27 4.01 4.90 12.61
C PHE A 27 3.40 6.02 13.48
N GLN A 28 3.20 7.21 12.92
CA GLN A 28 2.57 8.34 13.63
C GLN A 28 1.03 8.32 13.59
N LYS A 29 0.36 7.23 13.18
CA LYS A 29 -1.11 7.21 13.06
C LYS A 29 -1.82 7.29 14.42
N TYR A 30 -1.23 6.68 15.43
CA TYR A 30 -1.78 6.64 16.78
C TYR A 30 -0.73 7.11 17.80
N PRO A 31 -0.47 8.43 17.91
CA PRO A 31 0.32 8.97 19.01
C PRO A 31 -0.44 8.85 20.33
N TRP A 32 0.26 8.72 21.44
CA TRP A 32 -0.34 8.61 22.77
C TRP A 32 0.61 9.08 23.88
N ASP A 33 0.06 9.82 24.84
CA ASP A 33 0.75 10.30 26.04
C ASP A 33 0.38 9.43 27.25
N LEU A 34 1.37 8.77 27.85
CA LEU A 34 1.18 7.94 29.05
C LEU A 34 0.97 8.77 30.32
N SER A 35 1.47 10.01 30.36
CA SER A 35 1.47 10.86 31.54
C SER A 35 0.20 11.72 31.64
N PHE A 36 -0.32 12.19 30.49
CA PHE A 36 -1.41 13.16 30.46
C PHE A 36 -2.57 12.71 29.58
N GLN A 37 -3.57 12.08 30.20
CA GLN A 37 -4.74 11.54 29.49
C GLN A 37 -5.55 12.61 28.73
N GLY A 38 -5.47 13.88 29.12
CA GLY A 38 -6.17 14.99 28.46
C GLY A 38 -5.66 15.29 27.04
N ASN A 39 -4.43 14.88 26.69
CA ASN A 39 -3.87 15.04 25.34
C ASN A 39 -4.32 13.94 24.38
N ASN A 40 -4.90 12.86 24.91
CA ASN A 40 -5.28 11.70 24.13
C ASN A 40 -6.73 11.80 23.65
N PRO A 41 -7.07 11.21 22.50
CA PRO A 41 -8.45 11.16 22.04
C PRO A 41 -9.37 10.52 23.07
N ALA A 42 -10.46 11.22 23.43
CA ALA A 42 -11.39 10.76 24.46
C ALA A 42 -12.10 9.45 24.06
N SER A 43 -12.36 9.23 22.77
CA SER A 43 -13.04 8.04 22.23
C SER A 43 -12.64 7.79 20.76
N GLY A 44 -13.19 6.73 20.15
CA GLY A 44 -13.03 6.43 18.73
C GLY A 44 -12.01 5.34 18.39
N ILE A 45 -11.73 5.17 17.09
CA ILE A 45 -10.86 4.09 16.60
C ILE A 45 -9.43 4.22 17.11
N HIS A 46 -8.88 5.44 17.16
CA HIS A 46 -7.54 5.71 17.66
C HIS A 46 -7.35 5.17 19.08
N ARG A 47 -8.19 5.61 20.02
CA ARG A 47 -8.17 5.16 21.41
C ARG A 47 -8.28 3.64 21.51
N ARG A 48 -9.24 3.03 20.82
CA ARG A 48 -9.44 1.57 20.86
C ARG A 48 -8.22 0.80 20.39
N VAL A 49 -7.58 1.24 19.30
CA VAL A 49 -6.41 0.56 18.73
C VAL A 49 -5.22 0.64 19.68
N ILE A 50 -4.89 1.83 20.18
CA ILE A 50 -3.72 2.01 21.03
C ILE A 50 -3.91 1.41 22.42
N GLU A 51 -5.08 1.53 23.05
CA GLU A 51 -5.36 0.88 24.33
C GLU A 51 -5.33 -0.64 24.20
N SER A 52 -5.88 -1.19 23.11
CA SER A 52 -5.80 -2.63 22.84
C SER A 52 -4.35 -3.08 22.70
N ARG A 53 -3.48 -2.26 22.10
CA ARG A 53 -2.06 -2.55 21.98
C ARG A 53 -1.32 -2.41 23.31
N ILE A 54 -1.59 -1.38 24.10
CA ILE A 54 -0.98 -1.14 25.43
C ILE A 54 -1.32 -2.30 26.39
N ARG A 55 -2.52 -2.87 26.32
CA ARG A 55 -2.91 -4.06 27.10
C ARG A 55 -2.04 -5.29 26.84
N LYS A 56 -1.30 -5.33 25.72
CA LYS A 56 -0.32 -6.39 25.43
C LYS A 56 1.05 -6.14 26.07
N GLY A 57 1.23 -5.02 26.76
CA GLY A 57 2.47 -4.59 27.40
C GLY A 57 3.23 -3.53 26.60
N LEU A 58 3.99 -2.72 27.33
CA LEU A 58 4.93 -1.74 26.77
C LEU A 58 6.33 -2.35 26.60
N PRO A 59 7.18 -1.77 25.73
CA PRO A 59 8.59 -2.14 25.66
C PRO A 59 9.24 -2.08 27.05
N ASN A 60 9.80 -3.20 27.50
CA ASN A 60 10.60 -3.26 28.72
C ASN A 60 12.06 -2.90 28.42
N PRO A 61 12.60 -1.79 28.97
CA PRO A 61 13.98 -1.37 28.76
C PRO A 61 15.03 -2.41 29.13
N SER A 62 14.79 -3.24 30.14
CA SER A 62 15.75 -4.23 30.63
C SER A 62 16.04 -5.35 29.62
N ASN A 63 15.14 -5.56 28.65
CA ASN A 63 15.27 -6.59 27.62
C ASN A 63 15.62 -5.99 26.25
N ALA A 64 16.02 -4.73 26.21
CA ALA A 64 16.24 -4.01 24.95
C ALA A 64 17.66 -4.23 24.40
N SER A 65 17.74 -4.70 23.16
CA SER A 65 18.98 -4.75 22.38
C SER A 65 19.36 -3.35 21.90
N LEU A 66 20.61 -2.94 22.08
CA LEU A 66 21.06 -1.61 21.70
C LEU A 66 21.29 -1.50 20.18
N LEU A 67 20.76 -0.44 19.57
CA LEU A 67 21.05 -0.02 18.20
C LEU A 67 21.57 1.43 18.22
N SER A 68 22.89 1.56 18.29
CA SER A 68 23.57 2.87 18.19
C SER A 68 23.46 3.43 16.77
N GLY A 69 23.32 4.75 16.68
CA GLY A 69 23.18 5.49 15.43
C GLY A 69 21.74 5.89 15.08
N THR A 70 21.58 6.39 13.85
CA THR A 70 20.33 6.93 13.33
C THR A 70 19.67 5.95 12.38
N TYR A 71 18.36 5.72 12.53
CA TYR A 71 17.63 4.77 11.72
C TYR A 71 16.24 5.27 11.33
N HIS A 72 15.70 4.71 10.25
CA HIS A 72 14.28 4.85 9.91
C HIS A 72 13.48 3.66 10.44
N SER A 73 12.31 3.92 11.02
CA SER A 73 11.35 2.86 11.34
C SER A 73 10.62 2.43 10.06
N GLY A 74 10.99 1.27 9.53
CA GLY A 74 10.27 0.57 8.47
C GLY A 74 9.28 -0.46 9.00
N ILE A 75 8.79 -0.30 10.23
CA ILE A 75 7.98 -1.29 10.94
C ILE A 75 6.61 -0.73 11.29
N SER A 76 5.56 -1.40 10.82
CA SER A 76 4.19 -1.12 11.23
C SER A 76 3.37 -2.42 11.24
N PRO A 77 2.20 -2.43 11.91
CA PRO A 77 1.32 -3.61 11.94
C PRO A 77 0.80 -4.05 10.57
N HIS A 78 0.97 -3.23 9.54
CA HIS A 78 0.46 -3.49 8.20
C HIS A 78 1.54 -3.38 7.12
N ILE A 79 2.83 -3.34 7.47
CA ILE A 79 3.92 -3.15 6.49
C ILE A 79 4.09 -4.33 5.53
N TYR A 80 3.44 -5.47 5.79
CA TYR A 80 3.28 -6.55 4.81
C TYR A 80 2.36 -6.19 3.63
N SER A 81 1.65 -5.07 3.70
CA SER A 81 0.79 -4.57 2.64
C SER A 81 1.58 -3.72 1.66
N TYR A 82 1.43 -4.02 0.37
CA TYR A 82 1.99 -3.23 -0.71
C TYR A 82 1.58 -1.75 -0.65
N TYR A 83 0.37 -1.47 -0.15
CA TYR A 83 -0.13 -0.12 0.08
C TYR A 83 0.78 0.63 1.05
N HIS A 84 0.95 0.14 2.28
CA HIS A 84 1.73 0.82 3.32
C HIS A 84 3.22 0.95 2.97
N LEU A 85 3.79 0.04 2.17
CA LEU A 85 5.11 0.24 1.59
C LEU A 85 5.16 1.50 0.72
N LEU A 86 4.26 1.60 -0.27
CA LEU A 86 4.26 2.70 -1.24
C LEU A 86 3.72 4.02 -0.69
N THR A 87 2.77 4.00 0.23
CA THR A 87 2.05 5.20 0.68
C THR A 87 2.66 5.84 1.91
N ASP A 88 3.37 5.06 2.73
CA ASP A 88 3.84 5.49 4.03
C ASP A 88 5.37 5.44 4.09
N LEU A 89 5.97 4.26 3.84
CA LEU A 89 7.42 4.08 3.99
C LEU A 89 8.20 4.77 2.87
N ILE A 90 7.87 4.53 1.60
CA ILE A 90 8.63 5.09 0.47
C ILE A 90 8.62 6.63 0.45
N PRO A 91 7.48 7.32 0.60
CA PRO A 91 7.45 8.79 0.66
C PRO A 91 8.31 9.34 1.79
N HIS A 92 8.26 8.71 2.97
CA HIS A 92 9.12 9.07 4.10
C HIS A 92 10.61 8.96 3.75
N LEU A 93 11.02 7.85 3.14
CA LEU A 93 12.42 7.62 2.77
C LEU A 93 12.91 8.54 1.65
N ILE A 94 12.01 9.07 0.82
CA ILE A 94 12.35 10.07 -0.22
C ILE A 94 12.65 11.44 0.42
N ASP A 95 11.86 11.84 1.41
CA ASP A 95 11.90 13.18 2.01
C ASP A 95 12.93 13.33 3.15
N THR A 96 13.58 12.25 3.56
CA THR A 96 14.44 12.21 4.75
C THR A 96 15.89 11.89 4.41
N PRO A 97 16.85 12.30 5.27
CA PRO A 97 18.26 11.93 5.10
C PRO A 97 18.44 10.41 5.01
N ARG A 98 19.34 9.98 4.13
CA ARG A 98 19.66 8.56 3.95
C ARG A 98 20.27 7.99 5.23
N ASN A 99 19.55 7.10 5.88
CA ASN A 99 19.95 6.32 7.05
C ASN A 99 19.46 4.87 6.85
N PRO A 100 20.02 3.88 7.57
CA PRO A 100 19.55 2.51 7.48
C PRO A 100 18.08 2.38 7.92
N VAL A 101 17.31 1.59 7.20
CA VAL A 101 15.90 1.31 7.49
C VAL A 101 15.80 0.02 8.29
N LEU A 102 15.23 0.10 9.49
CA LEU A 102 14.88 -1.07 10.29
C LEU A 102 13.63 -1.71 9.71
N VAL A 103 13.73 -2.93 9.22
CA VAL A 103 12.59 -3.68 8.67
C VAL A 103 12.33 -4.93 9.51
N PRO A 104 11.07 -5.35 9.69
CA PRO A 104 10.79 -6.55 10.46
C PRO A 104 11.08 -7.81 9.64
N GLU A 105 11.46 -8.90 10.32
CA GLU A 105 11.65 -10.23 9.70
C GLU A 105 10.43 -10.76 8.92
N PHE A 106 9.22 -10.29 9.24
CA PHE A 106 7.99 -10.70 8.58
C PHE A 106 7.65 -9.87 7.34
N MET A 107 8.45 -8.84 7.01
CA MET A 107 8.26 -8.07 5.79
C MET A 107 8.41 -8.99 4.57
N PRO A 108 7.52 -8.89 3.56
CA PRO A 108 7.65 -9.68 2.34
C PRO A 108 9.04 -9.54 1.72
N GLN A 109 9.65 -10.66 1.34
CA GLN A 109 11.01 -10.69 0.79
C GLN A 109 11.16 -9.78 -0.45
N SER A 110 10.14 -9.72 -1.30
CA SER A 110 10.10 -8.82 -2.46
C SER A 110 10.15 -7.33 -2.11
N PHE A 111 9.72 -6.94 -0.91
CA PHE A 111 9.78 -5.55 -0.43
C PHE A 111 11.20 -5.22 0.04
N ILE A 112 11.84 -6.16 0.75
CA ILE A 112 13.24 -6.04 1.18
C ILE A 112 14.17 -5.93 -0.04
N GLU A 113 13.97 -6.80 -1.03
CA GLU A 113 14.71 -6.77 -2.31
C GLU A 113 14.52 -5.46 -3.04
N PHE A 114 13.29 -4.95 -3.10
CA PHE A 114 13.00 -3.66 -3.69
C PHE A 114 13.68 -2.49 -2.95
N LEU A 115 13.65 -2.45 -1.61
CA LEU A 115 14.33 -1.41 -0.85
C LEU A 115 15.85 -1.41 -1.13
N LYS A 116 16.47 -2.59 -1.20
CA LYS A 116 17.88 -2.74 -1.58
C LYS A 116 18.14 -2.29 -3.01
N GLN A 117 17.28 -2.66 -3.96
CA GLN A 117 17.36 -2.21 -5.36
C GLN A 117 17.26 -0.67 -5.47
N ALA A 118 16.42 -0.06 -4.63
CA ALA A 118 16.29 1.38 -4.48
C ALA A 118 17.42 2.05 -3.67
N GLN A 119 18.51 1.32 -3.41
CA GLN A 119 19.71 1.79 -2.72
C GLN A 119 19.41 2.29 -1.29
N PHE A 120 18.37 1.76 -0.64
CA PHE A 120 18.21 1.92 0.80
C PHE A 120 19.02 0.85 1.52
N GLU A 121 19.81 1.26 2.50
CA GLU A 121 20.42 0.34 3.43
C GLU A 121 19.33 -0.26 4.33
N VAL A 122 19.25 -1.58 4.40
CA VAL A 122 18.20 -2.29 5.13
C VAL A 122 18.83 -3.13 6.23
N LYS A 123 18.33 -2.97 7.45
CA LYS A 123 18.68 -3.79 8.61
C LYS A 123 17.45 -4.54 9.08
N ILE A 124 17.48 -5.85 8.91
CA ILE A 124 16.39 -6.73 9.36
C ILE A 124 16.51 -6.86 10.88
N ILE A 125 15.39 -6.70 11.59
CA ILE A 125 15.31 -6.93 13.03
C ILE A 125 14.25 -7.97 13.38
N HIS A 126 14.46 -8.65 14.51
CA HIS A 126 13.58 -9.69 15.03
C HIS A 126 12.49 -9.11 15.95
N ARG A 127 11.68 -9.98 16.56
CA ARG A 127 10.52 -9.60 17.38
C ARG A 127 10.85 -9.05 18.78
N GLU A 128 12.12 -8.76 19.03
CA GLU A 128 12.63 -8.24 20.30
C GLU A 128 12.36 -6.74 20.46
N ILE A 129 12.77 -6.19 21.59
CA ILE A 129 12.74 -4.75 21.84
C ILE A 129 14.12 -4.19 21.51
N PHE A 130 14.17 -3.07 20.83
CA PHE A 130 15.41 -2.38 20.49
C PHE A 130 15.42 -0.98 21.09
N LYS A 131 16.51 -0.61 21.77
CA LYS A 131 16.78 0.77 22.15
C LYS A 131 17.55 1.42 21.01
N VAL A 132 16.93 2.37 20.32
CA VAL A 132 17.48 3.09 19.16
C VAL A 132 17.87 4.49 19.61
N GLU A 133 19.10 4.90 19.29
CA GLU A 133 19.61 6.22 19.69
C GLU A 133 18.83 7.36 19.03
N LEU A 134 18.67 7.33 17.71
CA LEU A 134 17.84 8.27 16.94
C LEU A 134 16.96 7.50 15.96
N LEU A 135 15.64 7.64 16.07
CA LEU A 135 14.69 6.95 15.21
C LEU A 135 13.78 7.96 14.49
N TYR A 136 13.80 7.91 13.17
CA TYR A 136 12.84 8.58 12.31
C TYR A 136 11.58 7.74 12.18
N ILE A 137 10.41 8.31 12.48
CA ILE A 137 9.11 7.65 12.37
C ILE A 137 8.34 8.24 11.19
N PRO A 138 7.88 7.41 10.22
CA PRO A 138 7.06 7.86 9.11
C PRO A 138 5.82 8.66 9.54
N GLU A 139 5.54 9.74 8.81
CA GLU A 139 4.40 10.61 9.05
C GLU A 139 3.12 10.03 8.42
N MET A 140 2.00 10.12 9.14
CA MET A 140 0.70 9.56 8.72
C MET A 140 -0.32 10.68 8.46
N ASN A 141 -0.02 11.53 7.48
CA ASN A 141 -0.84 12.70 7.15
C ASN A 141 -2.18 12.33 6.52
N LEU A 142 -3.19 13.15 6.85
CA LEU A 142 -4.50 13.15 6.20
C LEU A 142 -4.67 14.41 5.34
N PRO A 143 -5.22 14.31 4.12
CA PRO A 143 -5.65 13.07 3.45
C PRO A 143 -4.46 12.18 3.06
N GLU A 144 -4.66 10.85 3.10
CA GLU A 144 -3.60 9.87 2.79
C GLU A 144 -3.03 10.09 1.37
N TRP A 145 -3.88 10.50 0.43
CA TRP A 145 -3.56 10.82 -0.95
C TRP A 145 -3.74 12.30 -1.27
N ASN A 146 -2.70 12.87 -1.89
CA ASN A 146 -2.73 14.19 -2.50
C ASN A 146 -1.83 14.19 -3.76
N SER A 147 -1.98 15.22 -4.60
CA SER A 147 -1.24 15.31 -5.87
C SER A 147 0.28 15.35 -5.69
N GLU A 148 0.78 15.92 -4.59
CA GLU A 148 2.21 15.97 -4.30
C GLU A 148 2.76 14.57 -4.01
N LYS A 149 2.10 13.80 -3.13
CA LYS A 149 2.48 12.42 -2.81
C LYS A 149 2.46 11.54 -4.05
N VAL A 150 1.43 11.66 -4.91
CA VAL A 150 1.35 10.91 -6.17
C VAL A 150 2.55 11.22 -7.07
N LYS A 151 2.83 12.52 -7.33
CA LYS A 151 3.97 12.93 -8.16
C LYS A 151 5.30 12.48 -7.56
N LYS A 152 5.46 12.57 -6.24
CA LYS A 152 6.66 12.15 -5.50
C LYS A 152 6.96 10.68 -5.71
N ILE A 153 5.97 9.80 -5.51
CA ILE A 153 6.12 8.36 -5.74
C ILE A 153 6.41 8.10 -7.22
N GLN A 154 5.65 8.70 -8.15
CA GLN A 154 5.89 8.54 -9.58
C GLN A 154 7.32 8.93 -9.98
N THR A 155 7.79 10.10 -9.56
CA THR A 155 9.14 10.61 -9.85
C THR A 155 10.22 9.67 -9.31
N PHE A 156 10.04 9.16 -8.10
CA PHE A 156 10.97 8.21 -7.51
C PHE A 156 11.08 6.92 -8.34
N PHE A 157 9.96 6.36 -8.80
CA PHE A 157 9.96 5.16 -9.66
C PHE A 157 10.44 5.45 -11.08
N GLU A 158 10.20 6.65 -11.61
CA GLU A 158 10.74 7.08 -12.91
C GLU A 158 12.27 7.20 -12.88
N ASN A 159 12.85 7.67 -11.77
CA ASN A 159 14.30 7.72 -11.60
C ASN A 159 14.92 6.34 -11.38
N LEU A 160 14.21 5.44 -10.67
CA LEU A 160 14.71 4.09 -10.37
C LEU A 160 14.64 3.17 -11.60
N VAL A 161 13.58 3.27 -12.39
CA VAL A 161 13.39 2.53 -13.65
C VAL A 161 12.90 3.53 -14.68
N PRO A 162 13.84 4.22 -15.36
CA PRO A 162 13.50 5.10 -16.47
C PRO A 162 12.68 4.32 -17.50
N ARG A 163 11.66 4.97 -18.07
CA ARG A 163 11.00 4.39 -19.23
C ARG A 163 12.05 4.27 -20.32
N ASP A 164 12.36 3.04 -20.74
CA ASP A 164 13.01 2.84 -22.02
C ASP A 164 12.13 3.50 -23.05
N PHE A 165 12.63 4.58 -23.64
CA PHE A 165 11.92 5.39 -24.63
C PHE A 165 11.88 4.63 -25.96
N GLN A 166 11.39 3.39 -25.97
CA GLN A 166 10.99 2.72 -27.21
C GLN A 166 9.59 3.22 -27.59
N ILE A 167 9.55 4.50 -28.00
CA ILE A 167 8.54 4.96 -28.93
C ILE A 167 8.87 4.28 -30.27
N SER A 168 8.32 3.09 -30.49
CA SER A 168 7.95 2.70 -31.84
C SER A 168 6.48 3.07 -32.02
N ALA A 169 6.26 4.35 -32.34
CA ALA A 169 5.03 4.75 -32.98
C ALA A 169 4.98 4.06 -34.36
N LYS A 170 4.32 2.90 -34.45
CA LYS A 170 3.60 2.41 -35.64
C LYS A 170 2.94 1.03 -35.41
N LYS A 171 1.65 0.98 -35.77
CA LYS A 171 0.64 -0.10 -35.72
C LYS A 171 -0.05 -0.29 -34.37
N SER A 172 -1.36 -0.58 -34.46
CA SER A 172 -2.29 -0.85 -33.37
C SER A 172 -1.72 -1.90 -32.41
N THR A 173 -0.96 -1.45 -31.41
CA THR A 173 -0.60 -2.32 -30.30
C THR A 173 -1.90 -2.73 -29.62
N PRO A 174 -2.20 -4.04 -29.50
CA PRO A 174 -3.42 -4.48 -28.85
C PRO A 174 -3.52 -3.88 -27.45
N LEU A 175 -4.70 -3.39 -27.10
CA LEU A 175 -5.00 -2.85 -25.76
C LEU A 175 -4.57 -3.89 -24.71
N ASN A 176 -3.63 -3.52 -23.83
CA ASN A 176 -3.21 -4.38 -22.74
C ASN A 176 -4.26 -4.29 -21.64
N ARG A 177 -5.20 -5.25 -21.66
CA ARG A 177 -6.30 -5.36 -20.70
C ARG A 177 -5.94 -6.38 -19.64
N ILE A 178 -5.91 -5.98 -18.37
CA ILE A 178 -5.48 -6.83 -17.27
C ILE A 178 -6.58 -7.02 -16.24
N TYR A 179 -6.79 -8.27 -15.84
CA TYR A 179 -7.59 -8.63 -14.68
C TYR A 179 -6.66 -9.14 -13.58
N ILE A 180 -6.66 -8.44 -12.45
CA ILE A 180 -5.82 -8.76 -11.30
C ILE A 180 -6.61 -9.67 -10.38
N SER A 181 -6.27 -10.96 -10.45
CA SER A 181 -6.85 -11.96 -9.56
C SER A 181 -6.26 -11.85 -8.18
N ARG A 182 -7.14 -11.90 -7.18
CA ARG A 182 -6.78 -11.94 -5.75
C ARG A 182 -6.85 -13.36 -5.17
N LYS A 183 -6.95 -14.40 -6.01
CA LYS A 183 -7.08 -15.80 -5.55
C LYS A 183 -5.94 -16.27 -4.64
N LEU A 184 -4.76 -15.65 -4.76
CA LEU A 184 -3.59 -15.95 -3.91
C LEU A 184 -3.50 -15.03 -2.66
N ALA A 185 -4.37 -14.02 -2.55
CA ALA A 185 -4.41 -13.13 -1.41
C ALA A 185 -5.21 -13.75 -0.25
N VAL A 186 -4.82 -13.40 0.98
CA VAL A 186 -5.47 -13.88 2.22
C VAL A 186 -6.96 -13.53 2.30
N ARG A 187 -7.36 -12.39 1.73
CA ARG A 187 -8.74 -11.87 1.82
C ARG A 187 -9.17 -11.11 0.58
N ARG A 188 -10.49 -10.94 0.46
CA ARG A 188 -11.16 -10.19 -0.60
C ARG A 188 -10.82 -10.75 -1.99
N HIS A 189 -10.98 -12.06 -2.14
CA HIS A 189 -11.05 -12.72 -3.44
C HIS A 189 -12.51 -12.98 -3.79
N LEU A 190 -12.85 -12.94 -5.08
CA LEU A 190 -14.20 -13.22 -5.53
C LEU A 190 -14.48 -14.72 -5.39
N SER A 191 -15.55 -15.09 -4.69
CA SER A 191 -15.97 -16.50 -4.54
C SER A 191 -16.36 -17.13 -5.88
N ASN A 192 -16.90 -16.31 -6.80
CA ASN A 192 -17.36 -16.74 -8.11
C ASN A 192 -16.42 -16.34 -9.27
N GLU A 193 -15.12 -16.15 -9.01
CA GLU A 193 -14.15 -15.75 -10.05
C GLU A 193 -14.21 -16.63 -11.30
N TYR A 194 -14.49 -17.93 -11.14
CA TYR A 194 -14.58 -18.88 -12.26
C TYR A 194 -15.71 -18.53 -13.25
N GLU A 195 -16.77 -17.86 -12.81
CA GLU A 195 -17.94 -17.50 -13.63
C GLU A 195 -17.63 -16.31 -14.54
N ILE A 196 -16.80 -15.37 -14.08
CA ILE A 196 -16.43 -14.17 -14.85
C ILE A 196 -15.25 -14.40 -15.80
N MET A 197 -14.46 -15.46 -15.61
CA MET A 197 -13.27 -15.73 -16.43
C MET A 197 -13.55 -15.96 -17.93
N PRO A 198 -14.60 -16.69 -18.35
CA PRO A 198 -14.95 -16.82 -19.78
C PRO A 198 -15.27 -15.46 -20.41
N LEU A 199 -16.01 -14.62 -19.68
CA LEU A 199 -16.37 -13.28 -20.11
C LEU A 199 -15.12 -12.39 -20.26
N LEU A 200 -14.28 -12.31 -19.23
CA LEU A 200 -13.02 -11.56 -19.29
C LEU A 200 -12.15 -11.97 -20.49
N ARG A 201 -12.08 -13.28 -20.80
CA ARG A 201 -11.34 -13.78 -21.98
C ARG A 201 -11.97 -13.33 -23.30
N LYS A 202 -13.30 -13.31 -23.41
CA LYS A 202 -14.02 -12.79 -24.59
C LYS A 202 -13.66 -11.31 -24.86
N HIS A 203 -13.48 -10.53 -23.81
CA HIS A 203 -13.08 -9.12 -23.88
C HIS A 203 -11.54 -8.92 -23.82
N ASN A 204 -10.75 -9.95 -24.18
CA ASN A 204 -9.30 -9.89 -24.28
C ASN A 204 -8.54 -9.53 -22.98
N PHE A 205 -9.14 -9.73 -21.81
CA PHE A 205 -8.44 -9.54 -20.53
C PHE A 205 -7.49 -10.71 -20.24
N ARG A 206 -6.25 -10.36 -19.91
CA ARG A 206 -5.28 -11.30 -19.36
C ARG A 206 -5.37 -11.33 -17.84
N LYS A 207 -5.57 -12.52 -17.26
CA LYS A 207 -5.46 -12.71 -15.80
C LYS A 207 -4.01 -12.65 -15.35
N VAL A 208 -3.76 -11.90 -14.28
CA VAL A 208 -2.44 -11.78 -13.62
C VAL A 208 -2.58 -12.00 -12.12
N TYR A 209 -1.47 -12.39 -11.49
CA TYR A 209 -1.32 -12.46 -10.03
C TYR A 209 -0.14 -11.58 -9.63
N LEU A 210 -0.39 -10.46 -8.96
CA LEU A 210 0.67 -9.53 -8.57
C LEU A 210 1.59 -10.14 -7.50
N GLU A 211 1.09 -11.09 -6.71
CA GLU A 211 1.85 -11.82 -5.70
C GLU A 211 2.98 -12.66 -6.30
N LYS A 212 2.95 -12.92 -7.62
CA LYS A 212 4.00 -13.65 -8.36
C LYS A 212 4.98 -12.71 -9.07
N MET A 213 4.86 -11.40 -8.86
CA MET A 213 5.64 -10.38 -9.54
C MET A 213 6.46 -9.58 -8.53
N THR A 214 7.69 -9.27 -8.90
CA THR A 214 8.51 -8.24 -8.26
C THR A 214 7.81 -6.88 -8.37
N ILE A 215 8.19 -5.94 -7.51
CA ILE A 215 7.63 -4.57 -7.55
C ILE A 215 7.88 -3.91 -8.91
N MET A 216 9.04 -4.15 -9.53
CA MET A 216 9.39 -3.59 -10.84
C MET A 216 8.55 -4.17 -11.98
N GLU A 217 8.28 -5.48 -11.96
CA GLU A 217 7.37 -6.10 -12.92
C GLU A 217 5.94 -5.58 -12.80
N GLN A 218 5.47 -5.31 -11.56
CA GLN A 218 4.15 -4.70 -11.35
C GLN A 218 4.10 -3.27 -11.91
N VAL A 219 5.12 -2.46 -11.65
CA VAL A 219 5.22 -1.10 -12.21
C VAL A 219 5.16 -1.14 -13.73
N GLU A 220 5.93 -2.02 -14.36
CA GLU A 220 6.00 -2.12 -15.81
C GLU A 220 4.71 -2.67 -16.44
N LEU A 221 4.05 -3.61 -15.77
CA LEU A 221 2.74 -4.10 -16.15
C LEU A 221 1.72 -2.97 -16.22
N PHE A 222 1.68 -2.12 -15.19
CA PHE A 222 0.72 -1.02 -15.09
C PHE A 222 1.06 0.15 -16.01
N ARG A 223 2.34 0.47 -16.24
CA ARG A 223 2.77 1.49 -17.23
C ARG A 223 2.21 1.25 -18.62
N ARG A 224 1.95 0.00 -18.97
CA ARG A 224 1.40 -0.40 -20.27
C ARG A 224 -0.09 -0.74 -20.21
N ALA A 225 -0.75 -0.65 -19.06
CA ALA A 225 -2.13 -1.09 -18.92
C ALA A 225 -3.10 -0.06 -19.51
N SER A 226 -3.97 -0.51 -20.41
CA SER A 226 -5.08 0.30 -20.94
C SER A 226 -6.36 0.13 -20.13
N HIS A 227 -6.53 -1.07 -19.55
CA HIS A 227 -7.70 -1.43 -18.77
C HIS A 227 -7.25 -2.26 -17.57
N VAL A 228 -7.75 -1.92 -16.39
CA VAL A 228 -7.45 -2.62 -15.14
C VAL A 228 -8.76 -3.02 -14.46
N ILE A 229 -8.96 -4.31 -14.25
CA ILE A 229 -10.05 -4.82 -13.40
C ILE A 229 -9.42 -5.50 -12.20
N SER A 230 -9.86 -5.15 -10.99
CA SER A 230 -9.42 -5.85 -9.78
C SER A 230 -10.47 -5.80 -8.67
N ALA A 231 -10.53 -6.87 -7.90
CA ALA A 231 -11.14 -6.82 -6.58
C ALA A 231 -10.37 -5.87 -5.64
N HIS A 232 -11.08 -5.18 -4.75
CA HIS A 232 -10.52 -4.17 -3.85
C HIS A 232 -9.34 -4.73 -3.02
N GLY A 233 -8.19 -4.08 -3.12
CA GLY A 233 -7.04 -4.35 -2.26
C GLY A 233 -5.75 -3.66 -2.71
N ALA A 234 -4.69 -3.83 -1.92
CA ALA A 234 -3.45 -3.06 -2.01
C ALA A 234 -2.78 -3.06 -3.41
N GLY A 235 -3.03 -4.08 -4.24
CA GLY A 235 -2.50 -4.13 -5.62
C GLY A 235 -3.01 -3.00 -6.51
N LEU A 236 -4.19 -2.42 -6.24
CA LEU A 236 -4.73 -1.25 -6.96
C LEU A 236 -3.90 0.01 -6.77
N THR A 237 -3.00 0.06 -5.78
CA THR A 237 -2.04 1.17 -5.63
C THR A 237 -1.17 1.34 -6.87
N ASN A 238 -0.90 0.26 -7.61
CA ASN A 238 -0.14 0.30 -8.86
C ASN A 238 -0.80 1.14 -9.96
N VAL A 239 -2.08 1.51 -9.83
CA VAL A 239 -2.72 2.50 -10.71
C VAL A 239 -1.90 3.78 -10.81
N LEU A 240 -1.13 4.14 -9.77
CA LEU A 240 -0.12 5.22 -9.80
C LEU A 240 0.75 5.22 -11.06
N PHE A 241 1.03 4.06 -11.64
CA PHE A 241 1.92 3.91 -12.79
C PHE A 241 1.15 3.78 -14.11
N ALA A 242 -0.17 3.64 -14.08
CA ALA A 242 -0.99 3.50 -15.27
C ALA A 242 -1.12 4.83 -16.05
N PRO A 243 -1.24 4.77 -17.39
CA PRO A 243 -1.65 5.90 -18.21
C PRO A 243 -2.92 6.57 -17.66
N LYS A 244 -3.02 7.90 -17.78
CA LYS A 244 -4.15 8.67 -17.22
C LYS A 244 -5.49 8.33 -17.87
N ASP A 245 -5.45 7.91 -19.12
CA ASP A 245 -6.60 7.49 -19.94
C ASP A 245 -7.00 6.03 -19.69
N ALA A 246 -6.23 5.27 -18.91
CA ALA A 246 -6.56 3.88 -18.59
C ALA A 246 -7.93 3.78 -17.89
N ARG A 247 -8.75 2.82 -18.32
CA ARG A 247 -10.02 2.50 -17.65
C ARG A 247 -9.78 1.60 -16.47
N ILE A 248 -10.39 1.90 -15.33
CA ILE A 248 -10.17 1.17 -14.08
C ILE A 248 -11.51 0.76 -13.51
N LEU A 249 -11.69 -0.55 -13.29
CA LEU A 249 -12.83 -1.09 -12.58
C LEU A 249 -12.38 -1.71 -11.27
N GLU A 250 -12.81 -1.10 -10.17
CA GLU A 250 -12.66 -1.65 -8.84
C GLU A 250 -13.91 -2.45 -8.45
N ILE A 251 -13.72 -3.72 -8.08
CA ILE A 251 -14.80 -4.56 -7.54
C ILE A 251 -14.72 -4.55 -6.02
N ARG A 252 -15.74 -4.00 -5.35
CA ARG A 252 -15.75 -3.76 -3.90
C ARG A 252 -16.66 -4.74 -3.16
N PRO A 253 -16.25 -5.23 -1.97
CA PRO A 253 -17.16 -6.01 -1.13
C PRO A 253 -18.30 -5.15 -0.56
N GLU A 254 -18.02 -3.87 -0.29
CA GLU A 254 -18.96 -2.91 0.27
C GLU A 254 -18.68 -1.53 -0.33
N LEU A 255 -19.71 -0.68 -0.45
CA LEU A 255 -19.59 0.67 -1.02
C LEU A 255 -18.47 1.49 -0.37
N SER A 256 -18.37 1.44 0.96
CA SER A 256 -17.40 2.19 1.77
C SER A 256 -15.94 1.76 1.56
N SER A 257 -15.68 0.63 0.88
CA SER A 257 -14.32 0.11 0.68
C SER A 257 -13.40 1.09 -0.06
N GLY A 258 -13.97 1.95 -0.93
CA GLY A 258 -13.21 2.92 -1.71
C GLY A 258 -12.89 4.24 -1.00
N GLN A 259 -13.70 4.63 0.00
CA GLN A 259 -13.81 6.01 0.52
C GLN A 259 -12.51 6.58 1.11
N PHE A 260 -11.62 5.73 1.63
CA PHE A 260 -10.38 6.16 2.28
C PHE A 260 -9.11 5.75 1.54
N CYS A 261 -9.25 4.97 0.47
CA CYS A 261 -8.10 4.41 -0.25
C CYS A 261 -8.11 4.89 -1.71
N PHE A 262 -8.82 4.17 -2.57
CA PHE A 262 -8.63 4.28 -4.01
C PHE A 262 -9.49 5.35 -4.67
N GLU A 263 -10.65 5.72 -4.10
CA GLU A 263 -11.45 6.82 -4.66
C GLU A 263 -10.66 8.12 -4.73
N LYS A 264 -9.97 8.46 -3.62
CA LYS A 264 -9.14 9.66 -3.58
C LYS A 264 -7.98 9.55 -4.57
N LEU A 265 -7.28 8.42 -4.60
CA LEU A 265 -6.21 8.18 -5.58
C LEU A 265 -6.69 8.38 -7.02
N PHE A 266 -7.79 7.72 -7.41
CA PHE A 266 -8.30 7.77 -8.78
C PHE A 266 -8.73 9.18 -9.17
N SER A 267 -9.36 9.92 -8.26
CA SER A 267 -9.74 11.33 -8.48
C SER A 267 -8.57 12.27 -8.78
N LEU A 268 -7.32 11.87 -8.50
CA LEU A 268 -6.13 12.69 -8.74
C LEU A 268 -5.55 12.54 -10.15
N GLY A 269 -6.03 11.60 -10.97
CA GLY A 269 -5.44 11.38 -12.29
C GLY A 269 -6.08 10.37 -13.24
N TRP A 270 -7.09 9.61 -12.82
CA TRP A 270 -7.71 8.54 -13.61
C TRP A 270 -9.23 8.73 -13.68
N PRO A 271 -9.71 9.65 -14.54
CA PRO A 271 -11.13 10.00 -14.63
C PRO A 271 -12.01 8.85 -15.14
N ASN A 272 -11.43 7.88 -15.84
CA ASN A 272 -12.11 6.69 -16.36
C ASN A 272 -12.18 5.55 -15.33
N SER A 273 -12.11 5.88 -14.04
CA SER A 273 -12.26 4.92 -12.96
C SER A 273 -13.73 4.77 -12.55
N GLU A 274 -14.16 3.54 -12.36
CA GLU A 274 -15.48 3.18 -11.86
C GLU A 274 -15.41 2.00 -10.91
N PHE A 275 -16.53 1.64 -10.30
CA PHE A 275 -16.59 0.52 -9.38
C PHE A 275 -17.90 -0.26 -9.48
N LEU A 276 -17.81 -1.56 -9.18
CA LEU A 276 -18.95 -2.41 -8.87
C LEU A 276 -18.91 -2.78 -7.39
N VAL A 277 -20.08 -2.96 -6.79
CA VAL A 277 -20.20 -3.46 -5.41
C VAL A 277 -20.86 -4.83 -5.43
N SER A 278 -20.35 -5.76 -4.64
CA SER A 278 -20.97 -7.06 -4.41
C SER A 278 -22.45 -6.87 -4.03
N PRO A 279 -23.40 -7.39 -4.81
CA PRO A 279 -24.82 -7.20 -4.48
C PRO A 279 -25.26 -8.09 -3.31
N VAL A 280 -24.50 -9.15 -3.02
CA VAL A 280 -24.84 -10.14 -2.01
C VAL A 280 -24.15 -9.82 -0.69
N LYS A 281 -24.95 -9.44 0.33
CA LYS A 281 -24.43 -9.18 1.67
C LYS A 281 -23.78 -10.45 2.25
N GLY A 282 -22.56 -10.31 2.76
CA GLY A 282 -21.82 -11.41 3.40
C GLY A 282 -21.12 -12.36 2.42
N LYS A 283 -21.29 -12.18 1.11
CA LYS A 283 -20.47 -12.82 0.08
C LYS A 283 -19.73 -11.77 -0.72
N PHE A 284 -18.57 -12.14 -1.26
CA PHE A 284 -17.85 -11.28 -2.17
C PHE A 284 -17.84 -11.90 -3.55
N GLU A 285 -18.85 -11.55 -4.34
CA GLU A 285 -19.09 -12.07 -5.68
C GLU A 285 -19.65 -10.97 -6.58
N ILE A 286 -19.45 -11.11 -7.90
CA ILE A 286 -20.06 -10.23 -8.88
C ILE A 286 -20.78 -11.09 -9.91
N PRO A 287 -22.10 -10.90 -10.10
CA PRO A 287 -22.83 -11.56 -11.17
C PRO A 287 -22.21 -11.24 -12.55
N PRO A 288 -22.00 -12.24 -13.44
CA PRO A 288 -21.38 -12.02 -14.74
C PRO A 288 -22.06 -10.96 -15.59
N GLU A 289 -23.37 -10.78 -15.48
CA GLU A 289 -24.14 -9.77 -16.21
C GLU A 289 -23.73 -8.33 -15.83
N MET A 290 -23.52 -8.06 -14.54
CA MET A 290 -23.08 -6.74 -14.07
C MET A 290 -21.70 -6.38 -14.64
N LEU A 291 -20.82 -7.37 -14.74
CA LEU A 291 -19.52 -7.18 -15.37
C LEU A 291 -19.64 -7.04 -16.89
N ASN A 292 -20.51 -7.81 -17.53
CA ASN A 292 -20.72 -7.78 -18.98
C ASN A 292 -21.19 -6.39 -19.44
N ASP A 293 -22.09 -5.74 -18.71
CA ASP A 293 -22.57 -4.40 -19.04
C ASP A 293 -21.43 -3.36 -19.08
N VAL A 294 -20.48 -3.45 -18.14
CA VAL A 294 -19.29 -2.59 -18.12
C VAL A 294 -18.37 -2.90 -19.31
N LEU A 295 -18.12 -4.18 -19.57
CA LEU A 295 -17.21 -4.62 -20.63
C LEU A 295 -17.75 -4.29 -22.03
N ASP A 296 -19.04 -4.50 -22.29
CA ASP A 296 -19.69 -4.16 -23.55
C ASP A 296 -19.70 -2.65 -23.78
N ARG A 297 -19.80 -1.84 -22.71
CA ARG A 297 -19.67 -0.39 -22.82
C ARG A 297 -18.24 0.03 -23.16
N TRP A 298 -17.24 -0.51 -22.47
CA TRP A 298 -15.83 -0.22 -22.76
C TRP A 298 -15.44 -0.57 -24.19
N ASP A 299 -15.90 -1.73 -24.70
CA ASP A 299 -15.60 -2.13 -26.08
C ASP A 299 -16.23 -1.21 -27.14
N LYS A 300 -17.39 -0.60 -26.86
CA LYS A 300 -18.00 0.41 -27.74
C LYS A 300 -17.24 1.73 -27.70
N GLU A 301 -16.76 2.13 -26.52
CA GLU A 301 -16.00 3.37 -26.35
C GLU A 301 -14.56 3.28 -26.91
N ASP A 302 -14.04 2.08 -27.17
CA ASP A 302 -12.70 1.84 -27.75
C ASP A 302 -12.68 1.73 -29.29
N GLN A 303 -13.86 1.70 -29.93
CA GLN A 303 -14.03 1.68 -31.39
C GLN A 303 -14.03 3.11 -31.95
#